data_AF-A0A972IYQ2-F1
#
_entry.id   AF-A0A972IYQ2-F1
#
_cell.length_a   1.000
_cell.length_b   1.000
_cell.length_c   1.000
_cell.angle_alpha   90.00
_cell.angle_beta   90.00
_cell.angle_gamma   90.00
#
_symmetry.space_group_name_H-M   'P 1'
#
loop_
_entity.id
_entity.type
_entity.pdbx_description
1 polymer ?
#
loop_
_entity_poly.entity_id
_entity_poly.type
_entity_poly.pdbx_seq_one_letter_code
_entity_poly.pdbx_strand_id
1 'polypeptide(L)' 'MHWHFYPTREAARQAIFEYIEVFYNRRRLQKRRGYLSPIQFLNTWNKRNLPCGA' A
#
# COMPACT_ATOMS: atom_id res chain seq x y z
N MET A 1 -6.65 14.62 -15.37
CA MET A 1 -5.27 14.08 -15.39
C MET A 1 -4.38 15.04 -14.62
N HIS A 2 -3.56 14.54 -13.71
CA HIS A 2 -2.57 15.36 -13.00
C HIS A 2 -1.19 14.86 -13.41
N TRP A 3 -0.43 15.72 -14.09
CA TRP A 3 0.93 15.42 -14.51
C TRP A 3 1.90 16.05 -13.51
N HIS A 4 2.83 15.25 -13.01
CA HIS A 4 3.93 15.73 -12.18
C HIS A 4 5.23 15.63 -12.96
N PHE A 5 5.95 16.75 -13.03
CA PHE A 5 7.31 16.78 -13.55
C PHE A 5 8.29 16.50 -12.41
N TYR A 6 9.29 15.66 -12.70
CA TYR A 6 10.40 15.38 -11.79
C TYR A 6 11.71 15.75 -12.49
N PRO A 7 12.58 16.54 -11.86
CA PRO A 7 13.82 17.01 -12.48
C PRO A 7 14.84 15.88 -12.67
N THR A 8 14.75 14.81 -11.88
CA THR A 8 15.64 13.65 -11.95
C THR A 8 14.84 12.35 -11.80
N ARG A 9 15.41 11.25 -12.30
CA ARG A 9 14.85 9.91 -12.11
C ARG A 9 14.76 9.52 -10.63
N GLU A 10 15.72 9.94 -9.81
CA GLU A 10 15.72 9.66 -8.38
C GLU A 10 14.59 10.41 -7.66
N ALA A 11 14.31 11.66 -8.02
CA ALA A 11 13.16 12.39 -7.48
C ALA A 11 11.83 11.70 -7.81
N ALA A 12 11.68 11.20 -9.04
CA ALA A 12 10.51 10.43 -9.44
C ALA A 12 10.41 9.10 -8.66
N ARG A 13 11.53 8.38 -8.48
CA ARG A 13 11.57 7.14 -7.71
C ARG A 13 11.14 7.36 -6.26
N GLN A 14 11.64 8.42 -5.62
CA GLN A 14 11.28 8.73 -4.24
C GLN A 14 9.79 9.04 -4.11
N ALA A 15 9.22 9.84 -5.01
CA ALA A 15 7.80 10.16 -4.99
C ALA A 15 6.91 8.92 -5.23
N ILE A 16 7.29 8.05 -6.16
CA ILE A 16 6.59 6.78 -6.41
C ILE A 16 6.68 5.86 -5.19
N PHE A 17 7.86 5.76 -4.57
CA PHE A 17 8.06 4.95 -3.37
C PHE A 17 7.19 5.45 -2.22
N GLU A 18 7.18 6.75 -1.96
CA GLU A 18 6.32 7.36 -0.94
C GLU A 18 4.84 7.10 -1.23
N TYR A 19 4.41 7.25 -2.48
CA TYR A 19 3.04 6.94 -2.88
C TYR A 19 2.68 5.48 -2.61
N ILE A 20 3.55 4.53 -2.96
CA ILE A 20 3.28 3.09 -2.78
C ILE A 20 3.30 2.72 -1.30
N GLU A 21 4.36 3.06 -0.57
CA GLU A 21 4.57 2.59 0.80
C GLU A 21 3.76 3.37 1.84
N VAL A 22 3.74 4.70 1.74
CA VAL A 22 3.14 5.54 2.78
C VAL A 22 1.66 5.73 2.53
N PHE A 23 1.26 5.98 1.29
CA PHE A 23 -0.15 6.22 0.96
C PHE A 23 -0.88 4.93 0.58
N TYR A 24 -0.43 4.23 -0.45
CA TYR A 24 -1.19 3.13 -1.04
C TYR A 24 -1.27 1.92 -0.10
N ASN A 25 -0.14 1.36 0.30
CA ASN A 25 -0.09 0.16 1.12
C ASN A 25 -0.69 0.37 2.51
N ARG A 26 -0.44 1.54 3.13
CA ARG A 26 -0.82 1.82 4.52
C ARG A 26 -2.15 2.52 4.71
N ARG A 27 -2.56 3.42 3.80
CA ARG A 27 -3.71 4.32 4.02
C ARG A 27 -4.85 4.11 3.03
N ARG A 28 -4.60 3.62 1.81
CA ARG A 28 -5.64 3.53 0.77
C ARG A 28 -6.71 2.51 1.12
N LEU A 29 -7.89 2.99 1.51
CA LEU A 29 -9.04 2.12 1.77
C LEU A 29 -9.67 1.64 0.46
N GLN A 30 -10.03 0.35 0.41
CA GLN A 30 -10.70 -0.25 -0.73
C GLN A 30 -12.08 -0.78 -0.34
N LYS A 31 -13.15 -0.23 -0.93
CA LYS A 31 -14.53 -0.67 -0.68
C LYS A 31 -14.73 -2.17 -0.88
N ARG A 32 -14.18 -2.73 -1.98
CA ARG A 32 -14.23 -4.17 -2.27
C ARG A 32 -13.56 -5.06 -1.22
N ARG A 33 -12.66 -4.51 -0.40
CA ARG A 33 -11.95 -5.22 0.68
C ARG A 33 -12.51 -4.88 2.05
N GLY A 34 -13.73 -4.35 2.11
CA GLY A 34 -14.37 -3.96 3.38
C GLY A 34 -13.77 -2.72 4.01
N TYR A 35 -13.33 -1.76 3.19
CA TYR A 35 -12.67 -0.52 3.66
C TYR A 35 -11.39 -0.79 4.46
N LEU A 36 -10.65 -1.82 4.09
CA LEU A 36 -9.32 -2.10 4.62
C LEU A 36 -8.25 -1.55 3.69
N SER A 37 -7.14 -1.08 4.27
CA SER A 37 -5.90 -0.86 3.54
C SER A 37 -5.27 -2.18 3.10
N PRO A 38 -4.41 -2.19 2.06
CA PRO A 38 -3.71 -3.39 1.62
C PRO A 38 -2.97 -4.12 2.74
N ILE A 39 -2.26 -3.40 3.61
CA ILE A 39 -1.53 -4.00 4.73
C ILE A 39 -2.48 -4.61 5.78
N GLN A 40 -3.59 -3.94 6.09
CA GLN A 40 -4.58 -4.48 7.02
C GLN A 40 -5.22 -5.75 6.45
N PHE A 41 -5.59 -5.73 5.17
CA PHE A 41 -6.13 -6.91 4.51
C PHE A 41 -5.15 -8.08 4.54
N LEU A 42 -3.87 -7.85 4.23
CA LEU A 42 -2.84 -8.89 4.29
C LEU A 42 -2.67 -9.43 5.71
N ASN A 43 -2.65 -8.57 6.73
CA ASN A 43 -2.55 -8.99 8.12
C ASN A 43 -3.77 -9.82 8.55
N THR A 44 -4.97 -9.42 8.17
CA THR A 44 -6.19 -10.19 8.42
C THR A 44 -6.17 -11.54 7.71
N TRP A 45 -5.68 -11.57 6.47
CA TRP A 45 -5.52 -12.82 5.71
C TRP A 45 -4.47 -13.73 6.37
N ASN A 46 -3.30 -13.21 6.76
CA ASN A 46 -2.27 -13.97 7.46
C ASN A 46 -2.80 -14.58 8.76
N LYS A 47 -3.50 -13.80 9.59
CA LYS A 47 -4.12 -14.31 10.84
C LYS A 47 -5.11 -15.45 10.60
N ARG A 48 -5.78 -15.47 9.45
CA ARG A 48 -6.72 -16.54 9.08
C ARG A 48 -6.03 -17.77 8.51
N ASN A 49 -4.88 -17.60 7.84
CA ASN A 49 -4.22 -18.66 7.08
C ASN A 49 -2.96 -19.22 7.76
N LEU A 50 -2.41 -18.55 8.79
CA LEU A 50 -1.37 -19.16 9.62
C LEU A 50 -2.01 -20.19 10.56
N PRO A 51 -1.51 -21.43 10.60
CA PRO A 51 -1.89 -22.37 11.64
C PRO A 51 -1.47 -21.79 13.00
N CYS A 52 -2.39 -21.82 13.95
CA CYS A 52 -2.09 -21.52 15.34
C CYS A 52 -1.13 -22.59 15.87
N GLY A 53 0.16 -22.27 15.98
CA GLY A 53 1.18 -23.13 16.59
C GLY A 53 2.31 -23.51 15.64
N ALA A 54 3.42 -22.76 15.74
CA ALA A 54 4.77 -23.31 15.64
C ALA A 54 5.47 -22.97 16.97
#